data_AF-A0A944RBM6-F1
#
_entry.id   AF-A0A944RBM6-F1
#
_cell.length_a   1.000
_cell.length_b   1.000
_cell.length_c   1.000
_cell.angle_alpha   90.00
_cell.angle_beta   90.00
_cell.angle_gamma   90.00
#
_symmetry.space_group_name_H-M   'P 1'
#
loop_
_entity.id
_entity.type
_entity.pdbx_description
1 polymer ?
#
loop_
_entity_poly.entity_id
_entity_poly.type
_entity_poly.pdbx_seq_one_letter_code
_entity_poly.pdbx_strand_id
1 'polypeptide(L)' 'MLDFIRFALSHTPFWAIPVMIICGEFGYIFWLKSFRTVAMINFAIVFLSFITIVYYIWSGGSDAAAQTFSLWYKSL' A
#
# COMPACT_ATOMS: atom_id res chain seq x y z
N MET A 1 -5.81 -18.28 0.51
CA MET A 1 -5.98 -16.88 0.05
C MET A 1 -5.95 -15.89 1.19
N LEU A 2 -6.70 -16.12 2.27
CA LEU A 2 -6.70 -15.26 3.47
C LEU A 2 -5.32 -15.17 4.13
N ASP A 3 -4.54 -16.25 4.14
CA ASP A 3 -3.19 -16.26 4.74
C ASP A 3 -2.21 -15.36 3.99
N PHE A 4 -2.34 -15.26 2.66
CA PHE A 4 -1.54 -14.34 1.85
C PHE A 4 -1.89 -12.88 2.16
N ILE A 5 -3.19 -12.56 2.30
CA ILE A 5 -3.65 -11.21 2.66
C ILE A 5 -3.16 -10.84 4.05
N ARG A 6 -3.23 -11.76 5.02
CA ARG A 6 -2.68 -11.57 6.38
C ARG A 6 -1.18 -11.30 6.33
N PHE A 7 -0.43 -12.10 5.58
CA PHE A 7 1.01 -11.89 5.41
C PHE A 7 1.31 -10.50 4.83
N ALA A 8 0.60 -10.12 3.76
CA ALA A 8 0.77 -8.82 3.11
C ALA A 8 0.45 -7.66 4.06
N LEU A 9 -0.63 -7.76 4.85
CA LEU A 9 -1.00 -6.73 5.82
C LEU A 9 -0.01 -6.63 6.98
N SER A 10 0.40 -7.75 7.56
CA SER A 10 1.38 -7.77 8.66
C SER A 10 2.76 -7.27 8.23
N HIS A 11 3.10 -7.40 6.94
CA HIS A 11 4.36 -6.94 6.37
C HIS A 11 4.17 -5.71 5.48
N THR A 12 3.15 -4.88 5.74
CA THR A 12 2.89 -3.67 4.95
C THR A 12 4.13 -2.79 4.77
N PRO A 13 4.89 -2.42 5.82
CA PRO A 13 6.05 -1.55 5.66
C PRO A 13 7.12 -2.12 4.73
N PHE A 14 7.26 -3.45 4.69
CA PHE A 14 8.27 -4.14 3.90
C PHE A 14 8.05 -3.96 2.39
N TRP A 15 6.81 -4.00 1.91
CA TRP A 15 6.52 -3.86 0.48
C TRP A 15 6.00 -2.46 0.11
N ALA A 16 5.19 -1.83 0.96
CA ALA A 16 4.54 -0.56 0.62
C ALA A 16 5.54 0.61 0.58
N ILE A 17 6.52 0.65 1.50
CA ILE A 17 7.51 1.75 1.54
C ILE A 17 8.42 1.71 0.31
N PRO A 18 9.07 0.58 -0.06
CA PRO A 18 9.87 0.54 -1.29
C PRO A 18 9.06 0.85 -2.54
N VAL A 19 7.83 0.31 -2.66
CA VAL A 19 6.94 0.61 -3.79
C VAL A 19 6.60 2.09 -3.85
N MET A 20 6.33 2.72 -2.71
CA MET A 20 6.03 4.16 -2.64
C MET A 20 7.21 5.01 -3.10
N ILE A 21 8.44 4.67 -2.70
CA ILE A 21 9.65 5.40 -3.12
C ILE A 21 9.85 5.24 -4.63
N ILE A 22 9.87 4.00 -5.12
CA ILE A 22 10.13 3.70 -6.54
C ILE A 22 9.07 4.33 -7.45
N CYS A 23 7.79 4.10 -7.17
CA CYS A 23 6.71 4.68 -7.97
C CYS A 23 6.61 6.20 -7.80
N GLY A 24 7.02 6.76 -6.66
CA GLY A 24 7.09 8.21 -6.46
C GLY A 24 8.11 8.86 -7.40
N GLU A 25 9.32 8.30 -7.45
CA GLU A 25 10.38 8.77 -8.34
C GLU A 25 10.00 8.63 -9.82
N PHE A 26 9.53 7.45 -10.24
CA PHE A 26 9.11 7.23 -11.62
C PHE A 26 7.89 8.08 -11.99
N GLY A 27 6.91 8.20 -11.09
CA GLY A 27 5.75 9.07 -11.27
C GLY A 27 6.15 10.51 -11.54
N TYR A 28 7.10 11.04 -10.76
CA TYR A 28 7.64 12.39 -10.96
C TYR A 28 8.38 12.54 -12.31
N ILE A 29 9.25 11.59 -12.65
CA ILE A 29 9.99 11.61 -13.93
C ILE A 29 9.04 11.56 -15.14
N PHE A 30 8.06 10.66 -15.12
CA PHE A 30 7.09 10.55 -16.22
C PHE A 30 6.15 11.74 -16.30
N TRP A 31 5.84 12.37 -15.17
CA TRP A 31 5.09 13.61 -15.13
C TRP A 31 5.85 14.75 -15.80
N LEU A 32 7.14 14.93 -15.49
CA LEU A 32 8.01 15.91 -16.15
C LEU A 32 8.14 15.67 -17.65
N LYS A 33 8.21 14.40 -18.08
CA LYS A 33 8.27 14.01 -19.49
C LYS A 33 6.91 14.06 -20.20
N SER A 34 5.85 14.56 -19.55
CA SER A 34 4.49 14.64 -20.10
C SER A 34 3.85 13.30 -20.49
N PHE A 35 4.39 12.16 -20.01
CA PHE A 35 3.76 10.84 -20.13
C PHE A 35 2.67 10.68 -19.07
N ARG A 36 1.58 11.45 -19.22
CA ARG A 36 0.54 11.62 -18.19
C ARG A 36 -0.07 10.31 -17.71
N THR A 37 -0.40 9.39 -18.60
CA THR A 37 -1.01 8.10 -18.22
C THR A 37 -0.08 7.28 -17.33
N VAL A 38 1.20 7.19 -17.69
CA VAL A 38 2.20 6.42 -16.93
C VAL A 38 2.47 7.09 -15.58
N ALA A 39 2.53 8.42 -15.54
CA ALA A 39 2.67 9.18 -14.31
C ALA A 39 1.48 8.94 -13.37
N MET A 40 0.24 9.00 -13.88
CA MET A 40 -0.96 8.76 -13.08
C MET A 40 -1.02 7.34 -12.50
N ILE A 41 -0.61 6.32 -13.26
CA ILE A 41 -0.54 4.93 -12.76
C ILE A 41 0.44 4.85 -11.58
N ASN A 42 1.63 5.45 -11.73
CA ASN A 42 2.63 5.46 -10.66
C ASN A 42 2.13 6.21 -9.42
N PHE A 43 1.51 7.38 -9.59
CA PHE A 43 0.93 8.12 -8.47
C PHE A 43 -0.26 7.41 -7.81
N ALA A 44 -1.06 6.66 -8.56
CA ALA A 44 -2.13 5.83 -8.00
C ALA A 44 -1.56 4.70 -7.12
N ILE A 45 -0.45 4.09 -7.54
CA ILE A 45 0.27 3.08 -6.74
C ILE A 45 0.85 3.71 -5.47
N VAL A 46 1.47 4.88 -5.56
CA VAL A 46 1.96 5.65 -4.40
C VAL A 46 0.83 5.92 -3.41
N PHE A 47 -0.32 6.38 -3.90
CA PHE A 47 -1.49 6.67 -3.07
C PHE A 47 -2.03 5.41 -2.37
N LEU A 48 -2.09 4.28 -3.08
CA LEU A 48 -2.47 2.99 -2.51
C LEU A 48 -1.48 2.54 -1.42
N SER A 49 -0.18 2.62 -1.67
CA SER A 49 0.85 2.31 -0.68
C SER A 49 0.74 3.20 0.54
N PHE A 50 0.50 4.50 0.36
CA PHE A 50 0.29 5.44 1.45
C PHE A 50 -0.94 5.07 2.31
N ILE A 51 -2.10 4.80 1.69
CA ILE A 51 -3.30 4.36 2.41
C ILE A 51 -3.01 3.10 3.21
N THR A 52 -2.31 2.14 2.62
CA THR A 52 -2.03 0.86 3.29
C THR A 52 -1.10 1.06 4.49
N ILE A 53 -0.10 1.94 4.38
CA ILE A 53 0.77 2.31 5.51
C ILE A 53 -0.03 3.01 6.61
N VAL A 54 -0.92 3.94 6.26
CA VAL A 54 -1.79 4.62 7.24
C VAL A 54 -2.68 3.60 7.96
N TYR A 55 -3.29 2.67 7.23
CA TYR A 55 -4.06 1.58 7.83
C TYR A 55 -3.21 0.73 8.77
N TYR A 56 -2.00 0.34 8.36
CA TYR A 56 -1.07 -0.44 9.19
C TYR A 56 -0.75 0.27 10.51
N ILE A 57 -0.41 1.56 10.45
CA ILE A 57 -0.11 2.36 11.65
C ILE A 57 -1.35 2.50 12.53
N TRP A 58 -2.51 2.84 11.93
CA TRP A 58 -3.77 3.01 12.65
C TRP A 58 -4.23 1.72 13.35
N SER A 59 -4.04 0.58 12.70
CA SER A 59 -4.40 -0.73 13.24
C SER A 59 -3.49 -1.22 14.37
N GLY A 60 -2.38 -0.53 14.67
CA GLY A 60 -1.48 -0.88 15.77
C GLY A 60 -0.29 -1.76 15.38
N GLY A 61 0.08 -1.84 14.10
CA GLY A 61 1.25 -2.60 13.64
C GLY A 61 0.93 -4.01 13.14
N SER A 62 1.91 -4.91 13.11
CA SER A 62 1.87 -6.15 12.31
C SER A 62 0.74 -7.10 12.67
N ASP A 63 0.60 -7.43 13.95
CA ASP A 63 -0.31 -8.49 14.40
C ASP A 63 -1.74 -7.98 14.43
N ALA A 64 -1.90 -6.72 14.86
CA ALA A 64 -3.17 -6.05 14.97
C ALA A 64 -3.76 -5.66 13.60
N ALA A 65 -2.94 -5.38 12.58
CA ALA A 65 -3.40 -5.12 11.21
C ALA A 65 -4.13 -6.32 10.59
N ALA A 66 -3.54 -7.52 10.72
CA ALA A 66 -4.13 -8.74 10.20
C ALA A 66 -5.35 -9.18 11.03
N GLN A 67 -5.30 -9.00 12.35
CA GLN A 67 -6.41 -9.33 13.22
C GLN A 67 -7.63 -8.43 12.96
N THR A 68 -7.42 -7.11 12.85
CA THR A 68 -8.48 -6.13 12.55
C THR A 68 -9.17 -6.45 11.23
N PHE A 69 -8.39 -6.76 10.19
CA PHE A 69 -8.94 -7.19 8.91
C PHE A 69 -9.77 -8.48 9.02
N SER A 70 -9.30 -9.45 9.82
CA SER A 70 -10.00 -10.72 10.02
C SER A 70 -11.32 -10.57 10.80
N LEU A 71 -11.40 -9.62 11.74
CA LEU A 71 -12.62 -9.31 12.48
C LEU A 71 -13.65 -8.64 11.57
N TRP A 72 -13.21 -7.67 10.77
CA TRP A 72 -14.05 -7.03 9.75
C TRP A 72 -14.59 -8.06 8.74
N TYR A 73 -13.73 -8.94 8.23
CA TYR A 73 -14.14 -9.98 7.26
C TYR A 73 -15.18 -10.95 7.82
N LYS A 74 -15.13 -11.27 9.12
CA LYS A 74 -16.13 -12.14 9.77
C LYS A 74 -17.48 -11.46 10.02
N SER A 75 -17.54 -10.14 9.96
CA SER A 75 -18.76 -9.36 10.18
C SER A 75 -19.57 -9.11 8.90
N LEU A 76 -18.99 -9.46 7.74
CA LEU A 76 -19.62 -9.50 6.43
C LEU A 76 -20.24 -10.86 6.16
#